data_AF-A0A0A9Y4G7-F1
#
_entry.id   AF-A0A0A9Y4G7-F1
#
_cell.length_a   1.000
_cell.length_b   1.000
_cell.length_c   1.000
_cell.angle_alpha   90.00
_cell.angle_beta   90.00
_cell.angle_gamma   90.00
#
_symmetry.space_group_name_H-M   'P 1'
#
loop_
_entity.id
_entity.type
_entity.pdbx_description
1 polymer ?
#
loop_
_entity_poly.entity_id
_entity_poly.type
_entity_poly.pdbx_seq_one_letter_code
_entity_poly.pdbx_strand_id
1 'polypeptide(L)'
;MLPPQRRSLSLSPLSYVNTTGMPHPSSPLAYATAIYQYMVKKFAVENGCMHQTCDVEGFGRALISLCKIVEGVLSSEPPHGHMSSPCYVFGDLHGNFRDLFYFMDNLISFQDLRYTPHRFLFLGDYVDRGEFSIEVVAYLFALKTLAPQKLLLLRGNHEDTLVSGDISSYGSCSFRAQCHTLFGLALGEEV
;
A
#
# COMPACT_ATOMS: atom_id res chain seq x y z
N MET A 1 25.46 -38.63 23.65
CA MET A 1 24.65 -37.42 23.41
C MET A 1 25.07 -36.84 22.06
N LEU A 2 24.22 -36.94 21.04
CA LEU A 2 24.45 -36.35 19.71
C LEU A 2 23.94 -34.91 19.68
N PRO A 3 24.59 -33.97 18.98
CA PRO A 3 24.13 -32.58 18.90
C PRO A 3 22.89 -32.45 17.99
N PRO A 4 22.05 -31.43 18.19
CA PRO A 4 20.84 -31.24 17.41
C PRO A 4 21.16 -30.82 15.97
N GLN A 5 20.64 -31.57 14.99
CA GLN A 5 20.71 -31.20 13.58
C GLN A 5 19.83 -29.97 13.31
N ARG A 6 20.45 -28.86 12.91
CA ARG A 6 19.72 -27.72 12.30
C ARG A 6 19.11 -28.20 10.98
N ARG A 7 17.78 -28.28 10.90
CA ARG A 7 17.08 -28.37 9.62
C ARG A 7 17.21 -27.03 8.90
N SER A 8 18.09 -26.97 7.89
CA SER A 8 18.04 -25.90 6.90
C SER A 8 16.76 -26.09 6.09
N LEU A 9 15.80 -25.17 6.24
CA LEU A 9 14.71 -25.04 5.28
C LEU A 9 15.31 -24.48 3.99
N SER A 10 15.71 -25.36 3.07
CA SER A 10 16.05 -24.96 1.72
C SER A 10 14.76 -24.55 1.00
N LEU A 11 14.45 -23.26 1.06
CA LEU A 11 13.52 -22.66 0.10
C LEU A 11 14.17 -22.80 -1.28
N SER A 12 13.55 -23.60 -2.14
CA SER A 12 13.96 -23.72 -3.54
C SER A 12 13.95 -22.35 -4.21
N PRO A 13 14.89 -22.07 -5.13
CA PRO A 13 14.89 -20.80 -5.84
C PRO A 13 13.67 -20.79 -6.78
N LEU A 14 12.69 -19.95 -6.45
CA LEU A 14 11.62 -19.56 -7.37
C LEU A 14 12.28 -18.85 -8.56
N SER A 15 12.55 -19.65 -9.58
CA SER A 15 12.96 -19.21 -10.90
C SER A 15 11.74 -18.64 -11.60
N TYR A 16 11.57 -17.31 -11.60
CA TYR A 16 10.80 -16.55 -12.61
C TYR A 16 11.10 -15.06 -12.43
N VAL A 17 12.30 -14.65 -12.87
CA VAL A 17 12.67 -13.24 -13.02
C VAL A 17 12.61 -12.94 -14.51
N ASN A 18 11.73 -12.03 -14.93
CA ASN A 18 11.86 -11.38 -16.23
C ASN A 18 12.62 -10.06 -16.06
N THR A 19 13.07 -9.49 -17.18
CA THR A 19 14.02 -8.36 -17.33
C THR A 19 13.72 -7.07 -16.55
N THR A 20 12.60 -6.97 -15.83
CA THR A 20 12.13 -5.79 -15.08
C THR A 20 12.21 -5.93 -13.54
N GLY A 21 12.67 -7.07 -13.01
CA GLY A 21 13.01 -7.19 -11.58
C GLY A 21 11.83 -7.22 -10.59
N MET A 22 10.58 -7.36 -11.05
CA MET A 22 9.41 -7.62 -10.22
C MET A 22 8.77 -8.97 -10.60
N PRO A 23 8.45 -9.86 -9.65
CA PRO A 23 7.82 -11.15 -9.95
C PRO A 23 6.39 -10.94 -10.46
N HIS A 24 5.98 -11.65 -11.52
CA HIS A 24 4.57 -11.71 -11.93
C HIS A 24 3.76 -12.47 -10.86
N PRO A 25 2.89 -11.81 -10.08
CA PRO A 25 2.18 -12.46 -8.99
C PRO A 25 0.97 -13.23 -9.55
N SER A 26 0.90 -14.54 -9.30
CA SER A 26 -0.17 -15.42 -9.80
C SER A 26 -1.45 -15.41 -8.95
N SER A 27 -1.49 -14.65 -7.85
CA SER A 27 -2.63 -14.59 -6.93
C SER A 27 -2.81 -13.19 -6.31
N PRO A 28 -4.03 -12.84 -5.84
CA PRO A 28 -4.29 -11.55 -5.19
C PRO A 28 -3.36 -11.23 -4.02
N LEU A 29 -3.06 -12.24 -3.19
CA LEU A 29 -2.14 -12.11 -2.07
C LEU A 29 -0.71 -11.78 -2.51
N ALA A 30 -0.31 -12.29 -3.68
CA ALA A 30 1.02 -12.08 -4.20
C ALA A 30 1.22 -10.62 -4.68
N TYR A 31 0.22 -9.98 -5.29
CA TYR A 31 0.28 -8.55 -5.64
C TYR A 31 0.40 -7.67 -4.38
N ALA A 32 -0.44 -7.92 -3.38
CA ALA A 32 -0.39 -7.19 -2.12
C ALA A 32 0.95 -7.37 -1.39
N THR A 33 1.49 -8.60 -1.39
CA THR A 33 2.80 -8.89 -0.81
C THR A 33 3.92 -8.17 -1.57
N ALA A 34 3.87 -8.17 -2.91
CA ALA A 34 4.86 -7.51 -3.74
C ALA A 34 4.87 -5.99 -3.52
N ILE A 35 3.69 -5.36 -3.48
CA ILE A 35 3.57 -3.92 -3.21
C ILE A 35 4.01 -3.60 -1.78
N TYR A 36 3.57 -4.37 -0.77
CA TYR A 36 4.00 -4.15 0.61
C TYR A 36 5.54 -4.22 0.73
N GLN A 37 6.16 -5.25 0.15
CA GLN A 37 7.61 -5.39 0.17
C GLN A 37 8.32 -4.26 -0.58
N TYR A 38 7.77 -3.83 -1.72
CA TYR A 38 8.27 -2.69 -2.47
C TYR A 38 8.24 -1.41 -1.62
N MET A 39 7.10 -1.11 -1.02
CA MET A 39 6.91 0.10 -0.20
C MET A 39 7.83 0.14 1.02
N VAL A 40 7.90 -0.97 1.76
CA VAL A 40 8.70 -1.04 3.00
C VAL A 40 10.19 -1.12 2.70
N LYS A 41 10.62 -2.08 1.89
CA LYS A 41 12.05 -2.36 1.71
C LYS A 41 12.69 -1.39 0.74
N LYS A 42 12.13 -1.25 -0.46
CA LYS A 42 12.73 -0.43 -1.51
C LYS A 42 12.45 1.05 -1.29
N PHE A 43 11.17 1.43 -1.26
CA PHE A 43 10.80 2.85 -1.25
C PHE A 43 11.18 3.52 0.08
N ALA A 44 10.68 3.04 1.21
CA ALA A 44 10.87 3.70 2.50
C ALA A 44 12.28 3.54 3.06
N VAL A 45 12.82 2.32 3.08
CA VAL A 45 14.09 2.00 3.77
C VAL A 45 15.32 2.19 2.88
N GLU A 46 15.33 1.62 1.67
CA GLU A 46 16.53 1.61 0.81
C GLU A 46 16.69 2.91 -0.01
N ASN A 47 15.61 3.44 -0.57
CA ASN A 47 15.66 4.55 -1.52
C ASN A 47 15.33 5.93 -0.91
N GLY A 48 15.03 6.00 0.40
CA GLY A 48 14.73 7.27 1.06
C GLY A 48 13.46 7.97 0.55
N CYS A 49 12.41 7.21 0.30
CA CYS A 49 11.13 7.66 -0.29
C CYS A 49 11.29 8.23 -1.69
N MET A 50 12.07 7.55 -2.54
CA MET A 50 12.20 7.88 -3.96
C MET A 50 11.96 6.64 -4.82
N HIS A 51 11.18 6.81 -5.89
CA HIS A 51 11.00 5.78 -6.91
C HIS A 51 12.20 5.74 -7.86
N GLN A 52 12.63 4.54 -8.25
CA GLN A 52 13.65 4.37 -9.29
C GLN A 52 12.97 4.26 -10.65
N THR A 53 13.51 4.93 -11.67
CA THR A 53 12.88 4.94 -13.00
C THR A 53 12.67 3.54 -13.61
N CYS A 54 13.45 2.54 -13.20
CA CYS A 54 13.33 1.17 -13.68
C CYS A 54 12.16 0.38 -13.06
N ASP A 55 11.58 0.83 -11.93
CA ASP A 55 10.52 0.12 -11.22
C ASP A 55 9.12 0.76 -11.36
N VAL A 56 9.06 2.03 -11.77
CA VAL A 56 7.83 2.83 -11.88
C VAL A 56 6.72 2.15 -12.70
N GLU A 57 7.02 1.66 -13.91
CA GLU A 57 5.98 1.04 -14.75
C GLU A 57 5.43 -0.24 -14.11
N GLY A 58 6.32 -1.08 -13.58
CA GLY A 58 5.94 -2.32 -12.89
C GLY A 58 5.12 -2.04 -11.64
N PHE A 59 5.49 -1.01 -10.87
CA PHE A 59 4.76 -0.54 -9.71
C PHE A 59 3.36 -0.07 -10.09
N GLY A 60 3.21 0.78 -11.11
CA GLY A 60 1.90 1.27 -11.57
C GLY A 60 0.97 0.13 -12.01
N ARG A 61 1.46 -0.83 -12.79
CA ARG A 61 0.67 -2.01 -13.22
C ARG A 61 0.26 -2.91 -12.05
N ALA A 62 1.17 -3.10 -11.09
CA ALA A 62 0.86 -3.83 -9.87
C ALA A 62 -0.20 -3.10 -9.04
N LEU A 63 -0.11 -1.76 -8.95
CA LEU A 63 -1.06 -0.92 -8.22
C LEU A 63 -2.46 -1.01 -8.81
N ILE A 64 -2.62 -0.89 -10.13
CA ILE A 64 -3.92 -1.09 -10.82
C ILE A 64 -4.51 -2.47 -10.47
N SER A 65 -3.67 -3.51 -10.46
CA SER A 65 -4.11 -4.87 -10.12
C SER A 65 -4.54 -4.98 -8.65
N LEU A 66 -3.83 -4.32 -7.74
CA LEU A 66 -4.17 -4.25 -6.33
C LEU A 66 -5.49 -3.49 -6.10
N CYS A 67 -5.72 -2.38 -6.80
CA CYS A 67 -6.98 -1.62 -6.72
C CYS A 67 -8.19 -2.51 -7.05
N LYS A 68 -8.11 -3.30 -8.13
CA LYS A 68 -9.18 -4.26 -8.50
C LYS A 68 -9.45 -5.31 -7.42
N ILE A 69 -8.40 -5.76 -6.72
CA ILE A 69 -8.53 -6.71 -5.62
C ILE A 69 -9.21 -6.04 -4.42
N VAL A 70 -8.75 -4.84 -4.05
CA VAL A 70 -9.28 -4.08 -2.91
C VAL A 70 -10.72 -3.65 -3.15
N GLU A 71 -11.09 -3.30 -4.37
CA GLU A 71 -12.47 -3.03 -4.77
C GLU A 71 -13.39 -4.22 -4.41
N GLY A 72 -12.97 -5.44 -4.73
CA GLY A 72 -13.70 -6.66 -4.35
C GLY A 72 -13.80 -6.87 -2.83
N VAL A 73 -12.72 -6.55 -2.09
CA VAL A 73 -12.73 -6.63 -0.62
C VAL A 73 -13.68 -5.60 -0.02
N LEU A 74 -13.54 -4.32 -0.38
CA LEU A 74 -14.34 -3.23 0.17
C LEU A 74 -15.82 -3.34 -0.22
N SER A 75 -16.13 -3.79 -1.43
CA SER A 75 -17.52 -4.01 -1.88
C SER A 75 -18.24 -5.10 -1.08
N SER A 76 -17.49 -6.01 -0.45
CA SER A 76 -18.04 -7.06 0.42
C SER A 76 -18.27 -6.59 1.87
N GLU A 77 -17.76 -5.41 2.23
CA GLU A 77 -17.85 -4.87 3.59
C GLU A 77 -19.14 -4.06 3.79
N PRO A 78 -19.68 -4.03 5.03
CA PRO A 78 -20.87 -3.23 5.31
C PRO A 78 -20.55 -1.73 5.19
N PRO A 79 -21.50 -0.89 4.73
CA PRO A 79 -21.30 0.56 4.65
C PRO A 79 -20.95 1.22 5.98
N HIS A 80 -21.43 0.63 7.09
CA HIS A 80 -21.08 1.02 8.44
C HIS A 80 -20.09 -0.01 8.99
N GLY A 81 -18.82 0.39 9.07
CA GLY A 81 -17.77 -0.48 9.60
C GLY A 81 -17.94 -0.76 11.10
N HIS A 82 -17.52 -1.95 11.53
CA HIS A 82 -17.45 -2.31 12.94
C HIS A 82 -16.02 -2.69 13.30
N MET A 83 -15.50 -2.13 14.39
CA MET A 83 -14.15 -2.40 14.88
C MET A 83 -14.17 -2.61 16.39
N SER A 84 -13.55 -3.70 16.86
CA SER A 84 -13.41 -3.99 18.28
C SER A 84 -12.07 -3.46 18.82
N SER A 85 -12.07 -3.01 20.08
CA SER A 85 -10.85 -2.66 20.81
C SER A 85 -9.98 -3.90 21.09
N PRO A 86 -8.65 -3.74 21.24
CA PRO A 86 -7.91 -2.48 21.18
C PRO A 86 -7.63 -2.06 19.72
N CYS A 87 -7.78 -0.76 19.42
CA CYS A 87 -7.59 -0.22 18.08
C CYS A 87 -6.89 1.13 18.08
N TYR A 88 -6.06 1.36 17.06
CA TYR A 88 -5.51 2.68 16.74
C TYR A 88 -6.39 3.35 15.69
N VAL A 89 -6.64 4.65 15.88
CA VAL A 89 -7.46 5.46 14.97
C VAL A 89 -6.58 6.52 14.33
N PHE A 90 -6.60 6.58 13.00
CA PHE A 90 -5.86 7.52 12.18
C PHE A 90 -6.83 8.47 11.50
N GLY A 91 -6.58 9.77 11.63
CA GLY A 91 -7.28 10.82 10.89
C GLY A 91 -6.66 11.04 9.51
N ASP A 92 -6.80 12.27 9.01
CA ASP A 92 -6.36 12.71 7.69
C ASP A 92 -4.87 12.43 7.47
N LEU A 93 -4.56 11.85 6.31
CA LEU A 93 -3.18 11.56 5.92
C LEU A 93 -2.67 12.51 4.85
N HIS A 94 -3.51 12.87 3.87
CA HIS A 94 -3.18 13.83 2.81
C HIS A 94 -1.80 13.61 2.19
N GLY A 95 -1.52 12.39 1.70
CA GLY A 95 -0.25 12.07 1.07
C GLY A 95 0.98 12.14 1.99
N ASN A 96 0.81 12.13 3.32
CA ASN A 96 1.92 12.10 4.27
C ASN A 96 2.39 10.66 4.56
N PHE A 97 3.01 10.04 3.56
CA PHE A 97 3.48 8.66 3.65
C PHE A 97 4.57 8.47 4.72
N ARG A 98 5.47 9.44 4.90
CA ARG A 98 6.60 9.28 5.84
C ARG A 98 6.15 9.12 7.27
N ASP A 99 5.20 9.96 7.70
CA ASP A 99 4.64 9.87 9.05
C ASP A 99 3.78 8.61 9.20
N LEU A 100 2.98 8.27 8.18
CA LEU A 100 2.24 7.00 8.15
C LEU A 100 3.19 5.81 8.35
N PHE A 101 4.27 5.72 7.56
CA PHE A 101 5.23 4.64 7.65
C PHE A 101 5.90 4.61 9.03
N TYR A 102 6.30 5.77 9.57
CA TYR A 102 6.87 5.86 10.91
C TYR A 102 5.93 5.28 11.98
N PHE A 103 4.65 5.66 11.99
CA PHE A 103 3.69 5.09 12.94
C PHE A 103 3.50 3.60 12.73
N MET A 104 3.32 3.16 11.48
CA MET A 104 3.02 1.76 11.19
C MET A 104 4.19 0.84 11.52
N ASP A 105 5.44 1.26 11.29
CA ASP A 105 6.65 0.50 11.66
C ASP A 105 6.80 0.34 13.18
N ASN A 106 6.36 1.34 13.96
CA ASN A 106 6.39 1.28 15.43
C ASN A 106 5.19 0.53 16.05
N LEU A 107 4.05 0.49 15.36
CA LEU A 107 2.81 -0.10 15.89
C LEU A 107 2.58 -1.54 15.43
N ILE A 108 3.10 -1.93 14.27
CA ILE A 108 3.02 -3.30 13.77
C ILE A 108 4.04 -4.17 14.51
N SER A 109 3.54 -5.09 15.33
CA SER A 109 4.38 -6.05 16.04
C SER A 109 4.97 -7.08 15.08
N PHE A 110 6.23 -7.44 15.30
CA PHE A 110 6.95 -8.47 14.53
C PHE A 110 7.00 -8.21 13.00
N GLN A 111 6.79 -6.97 12.56
CA GLN A 111 6.71 -6.59 11.14
C GLN A 111 5.62 -7.36 10.36
N ASP A 112 4.60 -7.87 11.07
CA ASP A 112 3.48 -8.59 10.47
C ASP A 112 2.16 -8.17 11.14
N LEU A 113 1.33 -7.47 10.37
CA LEU A 113 0.04 -6.95 10.80
C LEU A 113 -0.90 -8.06 11.32
N ARG A 114 -0.75 -9.30 10.83
CA ARG A 114 -1.60 -10.44 11.23
C ARG A 114 -1.36 -10.85 12.67
N TYR A 115 -0.13 -10.69 13.17
CA TYR A 115 0.26 -11.02 14.55
C TYR A 115 0.18 -9.83 15.51
N THR A 116 -0.05 -8.63 15.00
CA THR A 116 -0.25 -7.43 15.83
C THR A 116 -1.55 -7.58 16.62
N PRO A 117 -1.61 -7.34 17.94
CA PRO A 117 -2.85 -7.54 18.71
C PRO A 117 -3.92 -6.48 18.40
N HIS A 118 -3.48 -5.27 18.08
CA HIS A 118 -4.34 -4.13 17.75
C HIS A 118 -5.00 -4.26 16.37
N ARG A 119 -6.05 -3.48 16.17
CA ARG A 119 -6.65 -3.21 14.86
C ARG A 119 -6.44 -1.74 14.48
N PHE A 120 -6.62 -1.41 13.21
CA PHE A 120 -6.34 -0.08 12.68
C PHE A 120 -7.59 0.43 11.96
N LEU A 121 -8.04 1.61 12.37
CA LEU A 121 -9.14 2.34 11.77
C LEU A 121 -8.59 3.62 11.14
N PHE A 122 -8.82 3.80 9.85
CA PHE A 122 -8.49 5.03 9.15
C PHE A 122 -9.78 5.76 8.76
N LEU A 123 -9.83 7.07 9.02
CA LEU A 123 -11.05 7.86 8.92
C LEU A 123 -11.30 8.49 7.53
N GLY A 124 -10.35 8.36 6.60
CA GLY A 124 -10.44 8.95 5.25
C GLY A 124 -9.35 9.98 4.99
N ASP A 125 -9.50 10.72 3.90
CA ASP A 125 -8.62 11.82 3.47
C ASP A 125 -7.16 11.36 3.33
N TYR A 126 -6.98 10.34 2.50
CA TYR A 126 -5.71 9.70 2.21
C TYR A 126 -4.86 10.48 1.23
N VAL A 127 -5.51 11.13 0.27
CA VAL A 127 -4.89 11.73 -0.90
C VAL A 127 -4.97 13.25 -0.89
N ASP A 128 -4.31 13.85 -1.89
CA ASP A 128 -4.15 15.29 -2.12
C ASP A 128 -3.36 16.02 -1.03
N ARG A 129 -2.98 17.27 -1.34
CA ARG A 129 -2.21 18.24 -0.50
C ARG A 129 -0.77 17.85 -0.19
N GLY A 130 -0.47 16.60 0.14
CA GLY A 130 0.89 16.12 0.37
C GLY A 130 1.50 15.40 -0.83
N GLU A 131 2.80 15.10 -0.74
CA GLU A 131 3.63 14.67 -1.87
C GLU A 131 3.52 13.18 -2.23
N PHE A 132 3.02 12.34 -1.32
CA PHE A 132 3.10 10.88 -1.43
C PHE A 132 1.72 10.21 -1.37
N SER A 133 0.74 10.74 -2.11
CA SER A 133 -0.63 10.20 -2.11
C SER A 133 -0.69 8.79 -2.69
N ILE A 134 0.09 8.52 -3.75
CA ILE A 134 0.16 7.21 -4.40
C ILE A 134 0.66 6.15 -3.43
N GLU A 135 1.70 6.48 -2.67
CA GLU A 135 2.37 5.60 -1.71
C GLU A 135 1.50 5.33 -0.49
N VAL A 136 0.77 6.33 0.00
CA VAL A 136 -0.25 6.15 1.05
C VAL A 136 -1.29 5.14 0.58
N VAL A 137 -1.88 5.34 -0.60
CA VAL A 137 -2.91 4.43 -1.15
C VAL A 137 -2.35 3.03 -1.36
N ALA A 138 -1.20 2.91 -2.04
CA ALA A 138 -0.56 1.63 -2.32
C ALA A 138 -0.27 0.83 -1.05
N TYR A 139 0.24 1.50 -0.01
CA TYR A 139 0.56 0.86 1.27
C TYR A 139 -0.70 0.44 2.03
N LEU A 140 -1.70 1.30 2.16
CA LEU A 140 -2.96 0.97 2.85
C LEU A 140 -3.72 -0.16 2.14
N PHE A 141 -3.76 -0.15 0.81
CA PHE A 141 -4.42 -1.18 0.01
C PHE A 141 -3.70 -2.52 0.10
N ALA A 142 -2.37 -2.52 0.15
CA ALA A 142 -1.59 -3.73 0.36
C ALA A 142 -1.89 -4.32 1.75
N LEU A 143 -1.87 -3.49 2.79
CA LEU A 143 -2.22 -3.93 4.15
C LEU A 143 -3.66 -4.44 4.24
N LYS A 144 -4.62 -3.75 3.62
CA LYS A 144 -6.02 -4.15 3.58
C LYS A 144 -6.19 -5.53 2.93
N THR A 145 -5.45 -5.81 1.86
CA THR A 145 -5.49 -7.12 1.20
C THR A 145 -4.80 -8.21 2.03
N LEU A 146 -3.67 -7.88 2.68
CA LEU A 146 -2.90 -8.82 3.50
C LEU A 146 -3.63 -9.24 4.78
N ALA A 147 -4.37 -8.32 5.40
CA ALA A 147 -5.13 -8.57 6.62
C ALA A 147 -6.46 -7.79 6.64
N PRO A 148 -7.47 -8.20 5.82
CA PRO A 148 -8.73 -7.45 5.66
C PRO A 148 -9.48 -7.18 6.96
N GLN A 149 -9.38 -8.12 7.90
CA GLN A 149 -10.03 -8.06 9.21
C GLN A 149 -9.32 -7.14 10.20
N LYS A 150 -8.05 -6.76 9.95
CA LYS A 150 -7.25 -5.91 10.84
C LYS A 150 -7.34 -4.43 10.53
N LEU A 151 -7.67 -4.10 9.28
CA LEU A 151 -7.69 -2.74 8.76
C LEU A 151 -9.12 -2.37 8.34
N LEU A 152 -9.66 -1.27 8.86
CA LEU A 152 -10.89 -0.65 8.36
C LEU A 152 -10.55 0.70 7.78
N LEU A 153 -10.95 0.91 6.53
CA LEU A 153 -10.75 2.14 5.78
C LEU A 153 -12.11 2.79 5.57
N LEU A 154 -12.29 3.99 6.11
CA LEU A 154 -13.46 4.82 5.82
C LEU A 154 -13.19 5.75 4.64
N ARG A 155 -14.24 6.32 4.07
CA ARG A 155 -14.14 7.26 2.95
C ARG A 155 -14.19 8.69 3.49
N GLY A 156 -13.18 9.49 3.17
CA GLY A 156 -13.18 10.94 3.39
C GLY A 156 -13.74 11.69 2.18
N ASN A 157 -13.75 13.01 2.23
CA ASN A 157 -14.23 13.83 1.10
C ASN A 157 -13.20 13.89 -0.04
N HIS A 158 -11.92 13.66 0.24
CA HIS A 158 -10.87 13.61 -0.78
C HIS A 158 -10.85 12.31 -1.60
N GLU A 159 -11.60 11.29 -1.18
CA GLU A 159 -11.85 10.07 -1.96
C GLU A 159 -13.15 10.18 -2.79
N ASP A 160 -13.62 11.40 -3.05
CA ASP A 160 -14.71 11.69 -3.97
C ASP A 160 -14.22 12.22 -5.31
N THR A 161 -14.82 11.76 -6.41
CA THR A 161 -14.39 12.13 -7.77
C THR A 161 -14.53 13.63 -8.06
N LEU A 162 -15.34 14.36 -7.28
CA LEU A 162 -15.46 15.81 -7.38
C LEU A 162 -14.32 16.59 -6.72
N VAL A 163 -13.62 15.98 -5.76
CA VAL A 163 -12.57 16.64 -4.95
C VAL A 163 -11.19 16.05 -5.27
N SER A 164 -11.12 14.72 -5.39
CA SER A 164 -9.91 13.97 -5.61
C SER A 164 -9.22 14.39 -6.89
N GLY A 165 -7.93 14.70 -6.81
CA GLY A 165 -7.16 15.01 -8.01
C GLY A 165 -7.50 16.36 -8.65
N ASP A 166 -8.12 17.29 -7.91
CA ASP A 166 -8.32 18.67 -8.39
C ASP A 166 -6.96 19.39 -8.53
N ILE A 167 -6.42 19.37 -9.75
CA ILE A 167 -5.16 20.01 -10.12
C ILE A 167 -5.26 21.53 -9.97
N SER A 168 -6.46 22.14 -10.13
CA SER A 168 -6.61 23.59 -10.03
C SER A 168 -6.45 24.09 -8.60
N SER A 169 -6.95 23.32 -7.62
CA SER A 169 -6.84 23.64 -6.20
C SER A 169 -5.52 23.18 -5.58
N TYR A 170 -5.06 21.97 -5.90
CA TYR A 170 -3.92 21.34 -5.22
C TYR A 170 -2.64 21.26 -6.06
N GLY A 171 -2.68 21.67 -7.33
CA GLY A 171 -1.51 21.73 -8.21
C GLY A 171 -0.81 20.38 -8.36
N SER A 172 0.52 20.37 -8.24
CA SER A 172 1.36 19.17 -8.29
C SER A 172 1.12 18.21 -7.12
N CYS A 173 0.48 18.67 -6.04
CA CYS A 173 0.15 17.83 -4.88
C CYS A 173 -1.24 17.19 -5.00
N SER A 174 -1.98 17.42 -6.09
CA SER A 174 -3.20 16.65 -6.38
C SER A 174 -2.84 15.20 -6.73
N PHE A 175 -3.71 14.25 -6.36
CA PHE A 175 -3.50 12.83 -6.65
C PHE A 175 -3.25 12.58 -8.15
N ARG A 176 -4.07 13.19 -9.01
CA ARG A 176 -3.95 13.06 -10.46
C ARG A 176 -2.63 13.60 -11.02
N ALA A 177 -2.17 14.76 -10.54
CA ALA A 177 -0.88 15.32 -10.96
C ALA A 177 0.29 14.43 -10.55
N GLN A 178 0.20 13.80 -9.37
CA GLN A 178 1.19 12.81 -8.92
C GLN A 178 1.20 11.59 -9.84
N CYS A 179 0.03 11.04 -10.19
CA CYS A 179 -0.05 9.88 -11.10
C CYS A 179 0.58 10.20 -12.46
N HIS A 180 0.29 11.37 -13.02
CA HIS A 180 0.86 11.79 -14.31
C HIS A 180 2.38 12.01 -14.23
N THR A 181 2.85 12.56 -13.12
CA THR A 181 4.28 12.87 -12.93
C THR A 181 5.08 11.59 -12.72
N LEU A 182 4.58 10.66 -11.91
CA LEU A 182 5.26 9.42 -11.60
C LEU A 182 5.19 8.44 -12.77
N PHE A 183 4.00 8.17 -13.31
CA PHE A 183 3.77 7.11 -14.29
C PHE A 183 3.77 7.60 -15.76
N GLY A 184 3.84 8.91 -15.98
CA GLY A 184 3.59 9.52 -17.28
C GLY A 184 2.08 9.61 -17.59
N LEU A 185 1.72 10.30 -18.67
CA LEU A 185 0.32 10.61 -18.98
C LEU A 185 -0.55 9.37 -19.24
N ALA A 186 -0.06 8.42 -20.04
CA ALA A 186 -0.88 7.28 -20.46
C ALA A 186 -1.18 6.30 -19.31
N LEU A 187 -0.13 5.88 -18.58
CA LEU A 187 -0.30 4.98 -17.43
C LEU A 187 -0.90 5.74 -16.23
N GLY A 188 -0.52 7.00 -16.02
CA GLY A 188 -1.03 7.82 -14.92
C GLY A 188 -2.51 8.18 -15.02
N GLU A 189 -3.12 8.14 -16.21
CA GLU A 189 -4.59 8.25 -16.34
C GLU A 189 -5.31 6.92 -16.08
N GLU A 190 -4.60 5.78 -16.19
CA GLU A 190 -5.15 4.45 -15.88
C GLU A 190 -5.05 4.11 -14.38
N VAL A 191 -3.99 4.58 -13.71
CA VAL A 191 -3.76 4.43 -12.25
C VAL A 191 -4.66 5.36 -11.46
#